data_AF-A0A7S2K5H9-F1
#
_entry.id   AF-A0A7S2K5H9-F1
#
_cell.length_a   1.000
_cell.length_b   1.000
_cell.length_c   1.000
_cell.angle_alpha   90.00
_cell.angle_beta   90.00
_cell.angle_gamma   90.00
#
_symmetry.space_group_name_H-M   'P 1'
#
loop_
_entity.id
_entity.type
_entity.pdbx_description
1 polymer ?
#
loop_
_entity_poly.entity_id
_entity_poly.type
_entity_poly.pdbx_seq_one_letter_code
_entity_poly.pdbx_strand_id
1 'polypeptide(L)'
;EMHGKGTYSNRNGGSCMGEWAKSKRHGKGISSYRDGSVQVARWKDDKALRDENLQFSECSSMLGERGLVHLADYTDLDPKPKEGQPFQPVSDSPYSDAYKYVLFLHTSQEGDDNGVFGFNNILCARIRCWAKRGFDVVLRHANSVEHATEVFGRFPDRSLDHVVIGGHGSCTSVRFGSNTININRPSESTWRFIKALGEKTRFDASVTLFACNTAKQRCHPDKLNVFQVLA
;
A
#
# COMPACT_ATOMS: atom_id res chain seq x y z
N GLU A 1 4.21 -22.47 18.66
CA GLU A 1 4.02 -23.31 17.46
C GLU A 1 2.75 -22.85 16.75
N MET A 2 2.75 -22.62 15.43
CA MET A 2 1.55 -22.13 14.71
C MET A 2 0.72 -23.27 14.13
N HIS A 3 -0.60 -23.20 14.32
CA HIS A 3 -1.59 -24.13 13.79
C HIS A 3 -2.88 -23.39 13.43
N GLY A 4 -3.58 -23.82 12.37
CA GLY A 4 -4.79 -23.18 11.89
C GLY A 4 -4.52 -21.91 11.09
N LYS A 5 -5.50 -21.01 10.97
CA LYS A 5 -5.33 -19.75 10.23
C LYS A 5 -4.48 -18.76 11.02
N GLY A 6 -3.53 -18.10 10.36
CA GLY A 6 -2.67 -17.12 11.01
C GLY A 6 -1.82 -16.32 10.03
N THR A 7 -1.15 -15.30 10.57
CA THR A 7 -0.23 -14.45 9.83
C THR A 7 1.15 -14.51 10.47
N TYR A 8 2.18 -14.64 9.65
CA TYR A 8 3.58 -14.55 10.05
C TYR A 8 4.24 -13.40 9.30
N SER A 9 4.96 -12.55 10.01
CA SER A 9 5.76 -11.47 9.43
C SER A 9 7.22 -11.68 9.83
N ASN A 10 8.12 -11.63 8.86
CA ASN A 10 9.56 -11.71 9.12
C ASN A 10 10.16 -10.31 9.26
N ARG A 11 11.34 -10.22 9.87
CA ARG A 11 12.07 -8.96 10.08
C ARG A 11 12.55 -8.29 8.79
N ASN A 12 12.47 -8.99 7.66
CA ASN A 12 12.96 -8.53 6.36
C ASN A 12 11.84 -7.92 5.50
N GLY A 13 10.65 -7.67 6.06
CA GLY A 13 9.51 -7.07 5.38
C GLY A 13 8.63 -8.04 4.59
N GLY A 14 8.93 -9.33 4.61
CA GLY A 14 8.05 -10.37 4.04
C GLY A 14 6.97 -10.78 5.04
N SER A 15 5.76 -11.03 4.55
CA SER A 15 4.65 -11.53 5.38
C SER A 15 3.95 -12.70 4.70
N CYS A 16 3.31 -13.57 5.46
CA CYS A 16 2.49 -14.63 4.93
C CYS A 16 1.24 -14.83 5.79
N MET A 17 0.10 -14.87 5.14
CA MET A 17 -1.21 -15.10 5.74
C MET A 17 -1.80 -16.37 5.14
N GLY A 18 -2.30 -17.28 5.97
CA GLY A 18 -2.84 -18.54 5.47
C GLY A 18 -3.05 -19.57 6.57
N GLU A 19 -3.17 -20.82 6.16
CA GLU A 19 -3.22 -21.94 7.09
C GLU A 19 -1.81 -22.35 7.52
N TRP A 20 -1.70 -22.84 8.74
CA TRP A 20 -0.46 -23.25 9.38
C TRP A 20 -0.65 -24.63 10.02
N ALA A 21 0.39 -25.44 9.96
CA ALA A 21 0.47 -26.68 10.69
C ALA A 21 1.90 -26.85 11.18
N LYS A 22 2.09 -27.06 12.49
CA LYS A 22 3.40 -27.28 13.12
C LYS A 22 4.41 -26.17 12.81
N SER A 23 3.96 -24.92 12.86
CA SER A 23 4.74 -23.72 12.51
C SER A 23 5.21 -23.63 11.05
N LYS A 24 4.65 -24.44 10.16
CA LYS A 24 4.91 -24.37 8.72
C LYS A 24 3.67 -23.92 7.99
N ARG A 25 3.84 -23.20 6.88
CA ARG A 25 2.73 -22.87 5.98
C ARG A 25 2.10 -24.16 5.47
N HIS A 26 0.80 -24.22 5.56
CA HIS A 26 -0.04 -25.33 5.14
C HIS A 26 -1.28 -24.78 4.43
N GLY A 27 -2.05 -25.63 3.73
CA GLY A 27 -3.33 -25.22 3.14
C GLY A 27 -3.20 -24.02 2.19
N LYS A 28 -4.14 -23.08 2.20
CA LYS A 28 -4.10 -21.90 1.31
C LYS A 28 -3.39 -20.72 1.99
N GLY A 29 -2.61 -19.95 1.24
CA GLY A 29 -1.97 -18.75 1.79
C GLY A 29 -1.42 -17.76 0.77
N ILE A 30 -1.32 -16.51 1.21
CA ILE A 30 -0.79 -15.35 0.49
C ILE A 30 0.53 -14.96 1.15
N SER A 31 1.60 -14.83 0.38
CA SER A 31 2.90 -14.36 0.85
C SER A 31 3.28 -13.05 0.16
N SER A 32 3.69 -12.03 0.91
CA SER A 32 4.36 -10.84 0.42
C SER A 32 5.87 -10.97 0.62
N TYR A 33 6.65 -10.49 -0.35
CA TYR A 33 8.11 -10.54 -0.32
C TYR A 33 8.70 -9.14 -0.14
N ARG A 34 10.02 -9.10 0.11
CA ARG A 34 10.77 -7.88 0.40
C ARG A 34 10.72 -6.84 -0.71
N ASP A 35 10.61 -7.30 -1.96
CA ASP A 35 10.50 -6.47 -3.16
C ASP A 35 9.08 -5.92 -3.41
N GLY A 36 8.12 -6.25 -2.54
CA GLY A 36 6.72 -5.85 -2.67
C GLY A 36 5.90 -6.79 -3.54
N SER A 37 6.49 -7.84 -4.13
CA SER A 37 5.73 -8.85 -4.85
C SER A 37 4.85 -9.66 -3.89
N VAL A 38 3.73 -10.17 -4.41
CA VAL A 38 2.79 -11.00 -3.65
C VAL A 38 2.53 -12.29 -4.41
N GLN A 39 2.54 -13.42 -3.71
CA GLN A 39 2.25 -14.75 -4.25
C GLN A 39 1.07 -15.37 -3.51
N VAL A 40 0.11 -15.89 -4.27
CA VAL A 40 -0.96 -16.76 -3.75
C VAL A 40 -0.61 -18.20 -4.13
N ALA A 41 -0.61 -19.09 -3.15
CA ALA A 41 -0.29 -20.51 -3.37
C ALA A 41 -0.97 -21.40 -2.33
N ARG A 42 -1.04 -22.70 -2.64
CA ARG A 42 -1.26 -23.74 -1.64
C ARG A 42 0.08 -24.17 -1.08
N TRP A 43 0.15 -24.33 0.22
CA TRP A 43 1.36 -24.65 0.95
C TRP A 43 1.24 -26.05 1.55
N LYS A 44 2.34 -26.79 1.52
CA LYS A 44 2.51 -28.01 2.31
C LYS A 44 3.90 -28.00 2.90
N ASP A 45 3.97 -27.87 4.22
CA ASP A 45 5.23 -27.86 4.98
C ASP A 45 6.23 -26.81 4.44
N ASP A 46 5.75 -25.57 4.28
CA ASP A 46 6.48 -24.41 3.72
C ASP A 46 6.87 -24.47 2.25
N LYS A 47 6.49 -25.53 1.53
CA LYS A 47 6.67 -25.61 0.08
C LYS A 47 5.43 -25.11 -0.63
N ALA A 48 5.61 -24.12 -1.49
CA ALA A 48 4.57 -23.68 -2.41
C ALA A 48 4.32 -24.80 -3.42
N LEU A 49 3.10 -25.30 -3.44
CA LEU A 49 2.60 -26.16 -4.50
C LEU A 49 2.13 -25.24 -5.62
N ARG A 50 2.73 -25.39 -6.79
CA ARG A 50 2.32 -24.66 -7.99
C ARG A 50 1.01 -25.27 -8.45
N ASP A 51 -0.06 -24.51 -8.38
CA ASP A 51 -1.34 -24.88 -8.95
C ASP A 51 -1.66 -23.81 -9.97
N GLU A 52 -1.61 -24.20 -11.24
CA GLU A 52 -1.86 -23.33 -12.39
C GLU A 52 -3.32 -22.85 -12.41
N ASN A 53 -4.18 -23.52 -11.65
CA ASN A 53 -5.59 -23.19 -11.45
C ASN A 53 -5.86 -22.50 -10.10
N LEU A 54 -4.85 -22.28 -9.24
CA LEU A 54 -4.94 -21.32 -8.11
C LEU A 54 -4.89 -19.90 -8.67
N GLN A 55 -5.94 -19.54 -9.40
CA GLN A 55 -6.25 -18.16 -9.66
C GLN A 55 -6.54 -17.48 -8.32
N PHE A 56 -6.17 -16.21 -8.18
CA PHE A 56 -6.52 -15.30 -7.06
C PHE A 56 -8.03 -15.28 -6.69
N SER A 57 -8.86 -15.98 -7.48
CA SER A 57 -10.23 -16.43 -7.20
C SER A 57 -10.47 -16.94 -5.77
N GLU A 58 -9.47 -17.47 -5.05
CA GLU A 58 -9.70 -17.98 -3.69
C GLU A 58 -9.55 -16.96 -2.56
N CYS A 59 -9.10 -15.73 -2.84
CA CYS A 59 -9.37 -14.60 -1.94
C CYS A 59 -10.90 -14.33 -1.88
N SER A 60 -11.63 -14.68 -2.95
CA SER A 60 -13.10 -14.66 -3.03
C SER A 60 -13.76 -15.73 -2.17
N SER A 61 -13.20 -16.94 -2.13
CA SER A 61 -13.75 -18.07 -1.35
C SER A 61 -13.69 -17.83 0.18
N MET A 62 -12.74 -17.00 0.65
CA MET A 62 -12.67 -16.57 2.04
C MET A 62 -13.57 -15.36 2.36
N LEU A 63 -14.15 -14.68 1.35
CA LEU A 63 -14.76 -13.33 1.51
C LEU A 63 -16.13 -13.13 0.82
N GLY A 64 -16.77 -14.19 0.34
CA GLY A 64 -18.15 -14.18 -0.18
C GLY A 64 -18.27 -13.64 -1.61
N GLU A 65 -18.97 -14.41 -2.45
CA GLU A 65 -19.08 -14.24 -3.89
C GLU A 65 -19.90 -13.00 -4.29
N ARG A 66 -19.24 -12.07 -4.98
CA ARG A 66 -19.69 -11.33 -6.19
C ARG A 66 -18.72 -10.17 -6.43
N GLY A 67 -17.92 -10.29 -7.50
CA GLY A 67 -17.12 -9.21 -8.09
C GLY A 67 -15.66 -9.19 -7.68
N LEU A 68 -14.83 -10.00 -8.34
CA LEU A 68 -13.35 -9.98 -8.24
C LEU A 68 -12.72 -10.34 -9.59
N VAL A 69 -12.87 -9.46 -10.59
CA VAL A 69 -12.27 -9.69 -11.92
C VAL A 69 -10.82 -9.16 -12.03
N HIS A 70 -10.30 -8.33 -11.11
CA HIS A 70 -9.02 -7.62 -11.39
C HIS A 70 -7.86 -7.79 -10.40
N LEU A 71 -7.98 -8.56 -9.32
CA LEU A 71 -6.93 -8.56 -8.29
C LEU A 71 -5.58 -9.24 -8.69
N ALA A 72 -5.52 -9.96 -9.81
CA ALA A 72 -4.28 -10.51 -10.36
C ALA A 72 -3.41 -9.46 -11.08
N ASP A 73 -3.98 -8.31 -11.47
CA ASP A 73 -3.24 -7.22 -12.12
C ASP A 73 -2.36 -6.42 -11.12
N TYR A 74 -2.65 -6.53 -9.81
CA TYR A 74 -2.09 -5.67 -8.75
C TYR A 74 -0.72 -6.08 -8.22
N THR A 75 -0.23 -7.29 -8.54
CA THR A 75 1.12 -7.73 -8.15
C THR A 75 2.21 -7.20 -9.07
N ASP A 76 1.82 -6.63 -10.22
CA ASP A 76 2.72 -6.03 -11.21
C ASP A 76 2.15 -4.73 -11.80
N LEU A 77 1.29 -4.01 -11.07
CA LEU A 77 0.92 -2.65 -11.46
C LEU A 77 2.17 -1.78 -11.33
N ASP A 78 3.00 -1.73 -12.38
CA ASP A 78 3.76 -0.55 -12.67
C ASP A 78 2.74 0.51 -13.14
N PRO A 79 2.42 1.53 -12.32
CA PRO A 79 1.45 2.55 -12.70
C PRO A 79 1.98 3.44 -13.84
N LYS A 80 3.20 3.19 -14.34
CA LYS A 80 3.72 3.86 -15.52
C LYS A 80 2.77 3.59 -16.71
N PRO A 81 2.39 4.64 -17.45
CA PRO A 81 1.70 4.48 -18.72
C PRO A 81 2.48 3.52 -19.62
N LYS A 82 1.76 2.66 -20.36
CA LYS A 82 2.41 1.88 -21.41
C LYS A 82 3.01 2.84 -22.43
N GLU A 83 4.19 2.52 -22.94
CA GLU A 83 4.90 3.37 -23.89
C GLU A 83 4.00 3.72 -25.08
N GLY A 84 3.80 5.02 -25.33
CA GLY A 84 2.89 5.52 -26.37
C GLY A 84 1.43 5.74 -25.96
N GLN A 85 1.02 5.49 -24.71
CA GLN A 85 -0.29 5.95 -24.21
C GLN A 85 -0.20 7.39 -23.71
N PRO A 86 -0.82 8.38 -24.40
CA PRO A 86 -0.80 9.76 -23.97
C PRO A 86 -1.65 9.98 -22.72
N PHE A 87 -1.29 11.00 -21.93
CA PHE A 87 -2.20 11.63 -20.97
C PHE A 87 -3.37 12.22 -21.76
N GLN A 88 -4.60 11.77 -21.49
CA GLN A 88 -5.81 12.30 -22.13
C GLN A 88 -6.70 12.94 -21.06
N PRO A 89 -6.62 14.26 -20.85
CA PRO A 89 -7.58 14.95 -20.01
C PRO A 89 -8.97 14.90 -20.67
N VAL A 90 -10.00 14.62 -19.88
CA VAL A 90 -11.38 14.59 -20.36
C VAL A 90 -12.00 15.97 -20.16
N SER A 91 -12.19 16.74 -21.24
CA SER A 91 -12.83 18.07 -21.24
C SER A 91 -12.45 18.96 -20.03
N ASP A 92 -13.39 19.62 -19.36
CA ASP A 92 -13.16 20.62 -18.30
C ASP A 92 -12.38 20.13 -17.06
N SER A 93 -11.99 18.85 -17.02
CA SER A 93 -11.14 18.27 -15.98
C SER A 93 -9.65 18.32 -16.39
N PRO A 94 -8.75 18.86 -15.56
CA PRO A 94 -7.31 18.80 -15.80
C PRO A 94 -6.73 17.39 -15.56
N TYR A 95 -7.56 16.37 -15.40
CA TYR A 95 -7.19 15.00 -15.02
C TYR A 95 -7.67 13.96 -16.03
N SER A 96 -6.90 12.88 -16.14
CA SER A 96 -7.24 11.72 -16.96
C SER A 96 -8.19 10.79 -16.21
N ASP A 97 -9.24 10.32 -16.87
CA ASP A 97 -10.08 9.24 -16.34
C ASP A 97 -9.44 7.86 -16.47
N ALA A 98 -8.39 7.74 -17.29
CA ALA A 98 -7.67 6.48 -17.50
C ALA A 98 -6.75 6.10 -16.33
N TYR A 99 -6.45 7.06 -15.44
CA TYR A 99 -5.48 6.88 -14.36
C TYR A 99 -6.10 7.36 -13.04
N LYS A 100 -6.59 6.42 -12.23
CA LYS A 100 -7.23 6.70 -10.92
C LYS A 100 -6.58 5.84 -9.85
N TYR A 101 -5.56 6.38 -9.18
CA TYR A 101 -4.74 5.58 -8.27
C TYR A 101 -4.96 5.91 -6.79
N VAL A 102 -4.92 4.86 -5.97
CA VAL A 102 -4.81 4.96 -4.52
C VAL A 102 -3.51 4.31 -4.07
N LEU A 103 -2.62 5.06 -3.43
CA LEU A 103 -1.33 4.56 -2.97
C LEU A 103 -1.34 4.30 -1.47
N PHE A 104 -1.04 3.07 -1.06
CA PHE A 104 -0.65 2.73 0.30
C PHE A 104 0.87 2.59 0.35
N LEU A 105 1.56 3.59 0.91
CA LEU A 105 3.00 3.63 1.05
C LEU A 105 3.41 3.30 2.50
N HIS A 106 4.10 2.20 2.70
CA HIS A 106 4.57 1.75 4.00
C HIS A 106 6.07 2.05 4.17
N THR A 107 6.45 2.59 5.32
CA THR A 107 7.78 3.18 5.49
C THR A 107 8.80 2.30 6.24
N SER A 108 8.33 1.19 6.82
CA SER A 108 9.07 0.38 7.78
C SER A 108 9.34 -1.01 7.21
N GLN A 109 10.61 -1.45 7.18
CA GLN A 109 10.98 -2.84 6.82
C GLN A 109 11.06 -3.74 8.08
N GLU A 110 11.27 -3.14 9.27
CA GLU A 110 11.63 -3.85 10.50
C GLU A 110 10.65 -3.67 11.68
N GLY A 111 9.59 -2.88 11.52
CA GLY A 111 8.71 -2.51 12.63
C GLY A 111 7.33 -2.10 12.16
N ASP A 112 6.55 -3.08 11.73
CA ASP A 112 5.10 -3.01 11.91
C ASP A 112 4.80 -3.81 13.17
N ASP A 113 5.26 -3.31 14.32
CA ASP A 113 5.23 -4.03 15.60
C ASP A 113 3.81 -4.48 15.99
N ASN A 114 2.78 -3.86 15.40
CA ASN A 114 1.38 -4.17 15.63
C ASN A 114 0.65 -4.78 14.43
N GLY A 115 1.34 -5.11 13.32
CA GLY A 115 0.73 -5.77 12.15
C GLY A 115 -0.31 -4.92 11.42
N VAL A 116 -0.32 -3.61 11.65
CA VAL A 116 -1.34 -2.67 11.15
C VAL A 116 -1.13 -2.34 9.67
N PHE A 117 0.12 -2.31 9.22
CA PHE A 117 0.52 -2.02 7.84
C PHE A 117 0.82 -3.30 7.04
N GLY A 118 0.96 -4.42 7.72
CA GLY A 118 1.04 -5.75 7.13
C GLY A 118 -0.27 -6.17 6.48
N PHE A 119 -0.17 -7.15 5.59
CA PHE A 119 -1.33 -7.66 4.87
C PHE A 119 -2.28 -8.39 5.84
N ASN A 120 -3.42 -7.78 6.13
CA ASN A 120 -4.42 -8.27 7.07
C ASN A 120 -5.85 -8.04 6.53
N ASN A 121 -6.86 -8.57 7.21
CA ASN A 121 -8.26 -8.47 6.78
C ASN A 121 -8.78 -7.02 6.65
N ILE A 122 -8.26 -6.10 7.47
CA ILE A 122 -8.64 -4.67 7.43
C ILE A 122 -8.06 -4.02 6.17
N LEU A 123 -6.79 -4.26 5.86
CA LEU A 123 -6.16 -3.77 4.64
C LEU A 123 -6.85 -4.33 3.40
N CYS A 124 -7.18 -5.63 3.39
CA CYS A 124 -7.96 -6.25 2.31
C CYS A 124 -9.31 -5.57 2.09
N ALA A 125 -10.03 -5.25 3.17
CA ALA A 125 -11.31 -4.55 3.10
C ALA A 125 -11.16 -3.13 2.51
N ARG A 126 -10.10 -2.41 2.91
CA ARG A 126 -9.80 -1.07 2.38
C ARG A 126 -9.47 -1.10 0.88
N ILE A 127 -8.59 -2.02 0.46
CA ILE A 127 -8.26 -2.21 -0.97
C ILE A 127 -9.53 -2.50 -1.77
N ARG A 128 -10.38 -3.43 -1.30
CA ARG A 128 -11.64 -3.77 -1.96
C ARG A 128 -12.59 -2.57 -2.06
N CYS A 129 -12.65 -1.74 -1.03
CA CYS A 129 -13.52 -0.56 -0.99
C CYS A 129 -13.15 0.44 -2.10
N TRP A 130 -11.85 0.67 -2.30
CA TRP A 130 -11.33 1.55 -3.35
C TRP A 130 -11.48 0.93 -4.74
N ALA A 131 -11.11 -0.35 -4.91
CA ALA A 131 -11.26 -1.04 -6.19
C ALA A 131 -12.71 -1.07 -6.68
N LYS A 132 -13.69 -1.26 -5.77
CA LYS A 132 -15.14 -1.19 -6.09
C LYS A 132 -15.59 0.18 -6.61
N ARG A 133 -14.82 1.23 -6.38
CA ARG A 133 -15.07 2.59 -6.87
C ARG A 133 -14.30 2.91 -8.15
N GLY A 134 -13.63 1.92 -8.75
CA GLY A 134 -12.88 2.08 -10.01
C GLY A 134 -11.46 2.61 -9.84
N PHE A 135 -10.88 2.50 -8.65
CA PHE A 135 -9.49 2.89 -8.41
C PHE A 135 -8.54 1.70 -8.52
N ASP A 136 -7.37 1.97 -9.08
CA ASP A 136 -6.22 1.09 -8.99
C ASP A 136 -5.47 1.32 -7.68
N VAL A 137 -5.50 0.32 -6.80
CA VAL A 137 -4.89 0.40 -5.48
C VAL A 137 -3.47 -0.17 -5.49
N VAL A 138 -2.48 0.69 -5.32
CA VAL A 138 -1.06 0.33 -5.35
C VAL A 138 -0.51 0.27 -3.93
N LEU A 139 0.12 -0.85 -3.57
CA LEU A 139 0.81 -1.03 -2.28
C LEU A 139 2.32 -0.99 -2.53
N ARG A 140 3.04 -0.15 -1.78
CA ARG A 140 4.50 -0.02 -1.89
C ARG A 140 5.16 0.11 -0.55
N HIS A 141 6.42 -0.29 -0.54
CA HIS A 141 7.32 -0.09 0.58
C HIS A 141 8.40 0.91 0.20
N ALA A 142 8.73 1.84 1.09
CA ALA A 142 9.86 2.74 0.93
C ALA A 142 10.56 2.97 2.28
N ASN A 143 11.81 2.50 2.39
CA ASN A 143 12.64 2.65 3.58
C ASN A 143 13.44 3.97 3.62
N SER A 144 13.30 4.84 2.63
CA SER A 144 13.94 6.16 2.60
C SER A 144 13.05 7.15 1.85
N VAL A 145 13.33 8.45 2.00
CA VAL A 145 12.63 9.52 1.27
C VAL A 145 12.94 9.43 -0.22
N GLU A 146 14.17 9.06 -0.54
CA GLU A 146 14.67 8.88 -1.90
C GLU A 146 13.92 7.74 -2.60
N HIS A 147 13.81 6.57 -1.96
CA HIS A 147 13.06 5.44 -2.50
C HIS A 147 11.56 5.75 -2.61
N ALA A 148 10.99 6.51 -1.68
CA ALA A 148 9.60 6.96 -1.80
C ALA A 148 9.40 7.87 -3.02
N THR A 149 10.36 8.74 -3.31
CA THR A 149 10.35 9.62 -4.48
C THR A 149 10.44 8.81 -5.77
N GLU A 150 11.24 7.74 -5.80
CA GLU A 150 11.28 6.79 -6.93
C GLU A 150 9.93 6.09 -7.14
N VAL A 151 9.26 5.68 -6.05
CA VAL A 151 7.91 5.12 -6.11
C VAL A 151 6.93 6.12 -6.72
N PHE A 152 6.96 7.39 -6.30
CA PHE A 152 6.11 8.45 -6.86
C PHE A 152 6.39 8.67 -8.35
N GLY A 153 7.65 8.60 -8.77
CA GLY A 153 8.07 8.70 -10.16
C GLY A 153 7.47 7.65 -11.10
N ARG A 154 6.88 6.57 -10.57
CA ARG A 154 6.16 5.57 -11.39
C ARG A 154 4.74 6.01 -11.74
N PHE A 155 4.17 6.97 -11.04
CA PHE A 155 2.81 7.44 -11.31
C PHE A 155 2.82 8.57 -12.36
N PRO A 156 1.80 8.62 -13.24
CA PRO A 156 1.53 9.80 -14.05
C PRO A 156 1.30 11.01 -13.15
N ASP A 157 1.61 12.20 -13.65
CA ASP A 157 1.27 13.43 -12.95
C ASP A 157 -0.25 13.53 -12.76
N ARG A 158 -0.67 14.07 -11.60
CA ARG A 158 -2.08 14.28 -11.27
C ARG A 158 -2.98 13.03 -11.35
N SER A 159 -2.45 11.86 -11.02
CA SER A 159 -3.17 10.58 -11.10
C SER A 159 -3.44 9.92 -9.74
N LEU A 160 -2.83 10.41 -8.67
CA LEU A 160 -3.09 9.94 -7.31
C LEU A 160 -4.27 10.71 -6.70
N ASP A 161 -5.34 10.00 -6.38
CA ASP A 161 -6.55 10.52 -5.72
C ASP A 161 -6.48 10.40 -4.20
N HIS A 162 -5.85 9.33 -3.71
CA HIS A 162 -5.66 9.11 -2.28
C HIS A 162 -4.31 8.48 -1.99
N VAL A 163 -3.63 8.98 -0.97
CA VAL A 163 -2.34 8.44 -0.53
C VAL A 163 -2.38 8.21 0.97
N VAL A 164 -2.04 7.00 1.39
CA VAL A 164 -1.90 6.62 2.80
C VAL A 164 -0.43 6.32 3.05
N ILE A 165 0.20 7.10 3.93
CA ILE A 165 1.60 6.92 4.32
C ILE A 165 1.60 6.31 5.72
N GLY A 166 2.00 5.05 5.81
CA GLY A 166 1.92 4.24 7.03
C GLY A 166 3.28 3.93 7.64
N GLY A 167 3.45 4.19 8.94
CA GLY A 167 4.69 3.80 9.64
C GLY A 167 4.84 4.31 11.07
N HIS A 168 6.05 4.23 11.61
CA HIS A 168 6.35 4.82 12.92
C HIS A 168 6.38 6.33 12.83
N GLY A 169 5.77 7.02 13.80
CA GLY A 169 5.72 8.47 13.78
C GLY A 169 4.74 9.06 14.78
N SER A 170 4.21 10.22 14.44
CA SER A 170 3.21 10.98 15.20
C SER A 170 2.11 11.49 14.27
N CYS A 171 1.19 12.32 14.78
CA CYS A 171 0.16 12.97 13.97
C CYS A 171 0.73 13.74 12.76
N THR A 172 1.95 14.25 12.87
CA THR A 172 2.54 15.16 11.87
C THR A 172 3.89 14.68 11.36
N SER A 173 4.28 13.45 11.67
CA SER A 173 5.56 12.93 11.21
C SER A 173 5.51 11.43 10.96
N VAL A 174 6.28 10.97 9.98
CA VAL A 174 6.50 9.55 9.71
C VAL A 174 7.98 9.32 9.43
N ARG A 175 8.52 8.23 10.00
CA ARG A 175 9.91 7.81 9.83
C ARG A 175 10.07 7.01 8.54
N PHE A 176 11.12 7.31 7.78
CA PHE A 176 11.57 6.58 6.59
C PHE A 176 13.02 6.14 6.84
N GLY A 177 13.21 4.93 7.36
CA GLY A 177 14.54 4.45 7.75
C GLY A 177 15.16 5.34 8.83
N SER A 178 16.33 5.93 8.55
CA SER A 178 17.01 6.89 9.43
C SER A 178 16.42 8.32 9.34
N ASN A 179 15.64 8.62 8.30
CA ASN A 179 15.05 9.93 8.08
C ASN A 179 13.65 10.03 8.68
N THR A 180 13.17 11.25 8.91
CA THR A 180 11.79 11.52 9.32
C THR A 180 11.26 12.70 8.54
N ILE A 181 10.11 12.52 7.90
CA ILE A 181 9.37 13.64 7.34
C ILE A 181 8.43 14.21 8.39
N ASN A 182 8.42 15.54 8.54
CA ASN A 182 7.62 16.25 9.52
C ASN A 182 6.94 17.46 8.88
N ILE A 183 5.63 17.38 8.67
CA ILE A 183 4.87 18.40 7.94
C ILE A 183 4.75 19.73 8.72
N ASN A 184 4.92 19.73 10.04
CA ASN A 184 4.88 20.95 10.86
C ASN A 184 6.25 21.64 10.98
N ARG A 185 7.33 20.91 10.73
CA ARG A 185 8.70 21.42 10.76
C ARG A 185 9.47 20.83 9.59
N PRO A 186 9.14 21.24 8.35
CA PRO A 186 9.66 20.61 7.16
C PRO A 186 11.16 20.90 6.99
N SER A 187 11.95 19.83 7.06
CA SER A 187 13.34 19.83 6.58
C SER A 187 13.38 19.92 5.06
N GLU A 188 14.58 20.15 4.50
CA GLU A 188 14.82 20.07 3.05
C GLU A 188 14.34 18.73 2.46
N SER A 189 14.60 17.61 3.14
CA SER A 189 14.11 16.29 2.73
C SER A 189 12.58 16.17 2.78
N THR A 190 11.94 16.81 3.76
CA THR A 190 10.47 16.87 3.84
C THR A 190 9.90 17.67 2.68
N TRP A 191 10.51 18.81 2.33
CA TRP A 191 10.06 19.62 1.19
C TRP A 191 10.18 18.87 -0.13
N ARG A 192 11.29 18.17 -0.37
CA ARG A 192 11.46 17.33 -1.57
C ARG A 192 10.42 16.24 -1.67
N PHE A 193 10.14 15.56 -0.55
CA PHE A 193 9.09 14.56 -0.47
C PHE A 193 7.71 15.13 -0.80
N ILE A 194 7.32 16.24 -0.14
CA ILE A 194 6.02 16.87 -0.34
C ILE A 194 5.88 17.36 -1.78
N LYS A 195 6.92 17.97 -2.35
CA LYS A 195 6.92 18.45 -3.73
C LYS A 195 6.72 17.29 -4.72
N ALA A 196 7.53 16.23 -4.61
CA ALA A 196 7.42 15.06 -5.49
C ALA A 196 6.04 14.39 -5.38
N LEU A 197 5.49 14.29 -4.17
CA LEU A 197 4.13 13.79 -3.96
C LEU A 197 3.08 14.71 -4.61
N GLY A 198 3.22 16.01 -4.43
CA GLY A 198 2.32 17.04 -4.95
C GLY A 198 2.21 17.08 -6.47
N GLU A 199 3.30 16.76 -7.18
CA GLU A 199 3.31 16.64 -8.64
C GLU A 199 2.42 15.46 -9.12
N LYS A 200 2.35 14.40 -8.32
CA LYS A 200 1.62 13.17 -8.66
C LYS A 200 0.17 13.18 -8.17
N THR A 201 -0.15 13.93 -7.12
CA THR A 201 -1.51 14.05 -6.60
C THR A 201 -2.36 15.01 -7.39
N ARG A 202 -3.65 14.70 -7.50
CA ARG A 202 -4.66 15.68 -7.91
C ARG A 202 -4.74 16.83 -6.90
N PHE A 203 -5.35 17.95 -7.29
CA PHE A 203 -5.52 19.11 -6.41
C PHE A 203 -6.50 18.84 -5.26
N ASP A 204 -7.47 17.97 -5.51
CA ASP A 204 -8.49 17.50 -4.56
C ASP A 204 -8.09 16.19 -3.86
N ALA A 205 -6.87 15.69 -4.11
CA ALA A 205 -6.39 14.47 -3.50
C ALA A 205 -6.27 14.60 -1.97
N SER A 206 -6.43 13.48 -1.29
CA SER A 206 -6.22 13.41 0.16
C SER A 206 -4.98 12.59 0.49
N VAL A 207 -4.08 13.14 1.30
CA VAL A 207 -2.89 12.46 1.81
C VAL A 207 -3.03 12.25 3.30
N THR A 208 -3.00 10.99 3.75
CA THR A 208 -3.16 10.61 5.15
C THR A 208 -1.85 10.06 5.71
N LEU A 209 -1.38 10.63 6.82
CA LEU A 209 -0.35 10.04 7.67
C LEU A 209 -1.02 9.08 8.67
N PHE A 210 -0.78 7.79 8.50
CA PHE A 210 -1.25 6.76 9.43
C PHE A 210 -0.05 6.30 10.26
N ALA A 211 0.27 7.02 11.34
CA ALA A 211 1.41 6.71 12.19
C ALA A 211 1.02 5.92 13.44
N CYS A 212 1.91 5.06 13.96
CA CYS A 212 1.59 4.23 15.14
C CYS A 212 1.14 5.02 16.38
N ASN A 213 1.70 6.22 16.62
CA ASN A 213 1.28 7.04 17.76
C ASN A 213 0.01 7.83 17.51
N THR A 214 -0.50 7.90 16.29
CA THR A 214 -1.77 8.56 15.96
C THR A 214 -2.96 7.91 16.70
N ALA A 215 -2.83 6.62 17.04
CA ALA A 215 -3.83 5.91 17.86
C ALA A 215 -3.70 6.20 19.38
N LYS A 216 -2.54 6.68 19.85
CA LYS A 216 -2.25 6.90 21.28
C LYS A 216 -2.27 8.38 21.68
N GLN A 217 -1.90 9.27 20.77
CA GLN A 217 -1.90 10.71 20.99
C GLN A 217 -3.28 11.26 20.58
N ARG A 218 -3.90 12.07 21.45
CA ARG A 218 -4.99 12.96 21.02
C ARG A 218 -4.39 13.99 20.06
N CYS A 219 -4.39 13.67 18.77
CA CYS A 219 -4.09 14.63 17.74
C CYS A 219 -5.13 15.76 17.84
N HIS A 220 -4.68 17.00 17.98
CA HIS A 220 -5.59 18.16 18.03
C HIS A 220 -6.40 18.21 16.72
N PRO A 221 -7.68 18.60 16.75
CA PRO A 221 -8.54 18.68 15.56
C PRO A 221 -7.96 19.56 14.44
N ASP A 222 -7.13 20.56 14.77
CA ASP A 222 -6.47 21.45 13.79
C ASP A 222 -5.15 20.89 13.23
N LYS A 223 -4.69 19.74 13.73
CA LYS A 223 -3.49 19.03 13.28
C LYS A 223 -3.89 17.68 12.67
N LEU A 224 -4.80 17.76 11.70
CA LEU A 224 -5.30 16.60 10.98
C LEU A 224 -4.13 15.79 10.42
N ASN A 225 -4.22 14.47 10.60
CA ASN A 225 -3.32 13.52 9.93
C ASN A 225 -3.65 13.41 8.43
N VAL A 226 -4.57 14.24 7.95
CA VAL A 226 -4.93 14.40 6.55
C VAL A 226 -4.48 15.79 6.15
N PHE A 227 -3.61 15.87 5.16
CA PHE A 227 -3.20 17.14 4.58
C PHE A 227 -3.45 17.12 3.07
N GLN A 228 -3.78 18.28 2.53
CA GLN A 228 -3.75 18.50 1.09
C GLN A 228 -2.34 18.98 0.74
N VAL A 229 -1.74 18.37 -0.27
CA VAL A 229 -0.53 18.91 -0.86
C VAL A 229 -0.97 20.01 -1.81
N LEU A 230 -0.99 21.25 -1.32
CA LEU A 230 -1.20 22.41 -2.18
C LEU A 230 0.03 22.54 -3.07
N ALA A 231 -0.14 22.26 -4.37
CA ALA A 231 0.86 22.47 -5.40
C ALA A 231 0.78 23.90 -5.95
#